data_AF-A0A517RAZ6-F1
#
_entry.id   AF-A0A517RAZ6-F1
#
_cell.length_a   1.000
_cell.length_b   1.000
_cell.length_c   1.000
_cell.angle_alpha   90.00
_cell.angle_beta   90.00
_cell.angle_gamma   90.00
#
_symmetry.space_group_name_H-M   'P 1'
#
loop_
_entity.id
_entity.type
_entity.pdbx_description
1 polymer ?
#
loop_
_entity_poly.entity_id
_entity_poly.type
_entity_poly.pdbx_seq_one_letter_code
_entity_poly.pdbx_strand_id
1 'polypeptide(L)'
;MAEPSVGTTTRIAIDTALPFDTSSIPIEHVGQESLVEAQVIDETQGNTGTMEHISERTRLGQKRCSGSFQLACDRLALDTFLPLILGAAESTNVFALADSIPEFVMMVDRGQKVYTYSGCRVARATFSGSSGQMLMLNLDIEAETETQGNAGTFPAIATPTGSPWRLEDGVLTLQSATREFNEFSLTIENQLDTERFENSLTRIDIPLLDRVISLSTNHPWSSDNIDLIKQDLAGAGGSLVFTNTEVATDILTFTLGTVQYPTRTPGTAKAQTTRLPLEGMVRKVGSTASLVVTNAHV
;
A
#
# COMPACT_ATOMS: atom_id res chain seq x y z
N MET A 1 -39.21 5.75 3.19
CA MET A 1 -37.92 6.31 2.76
C MET A 1 -36.87 5.31 3.18
N ALA A 2 -36.02 4.83 2.27
CA ALA A 2 -34.94 3.92 2.65
C ALA A 2 -33.91 4.70 3.48
N GLU A 3 -33.37 4.08 4.52
CA GLU A 3 -32.34 4.71 5.35
C GLU A 3 -31.05 4.85 4.53
N PRO A 4 -30.35 6.00 4.64
CA PRO A 4 -29.05 6.17 3.99
C PRO A 4 -28.04 5.16 4.57
N SER A 5 -27.12 4.67 3.74
CA SER A 5 -26.02 3.85 4.25
C SER A 5 -25.09 4.69 5.12
N VAL A 6 -24.55 4.06 6.17
CA VAL A 6 -23.65 4.69 7.13
C VAL A 6 -22.25 4.09 6.94
N GLY A 7 -21.23 4.93 6.82
CA GLY A 7 -19.86 4.48 6.54
C GLY A 7 -19.31 3.43 7.52
N THR A 8 -19.73 3.49 8.80
CA THR A 8 -19.33 2.53 9.84
C THR A 8 -19.77 1.08 9.55
N THR A 9 -20.78 0.86 8.70
CA THR A 9 -21.20 -0.50 8.33
C THR A 9 -20.45 -1.05 7.11
N THR A 10 -19.52 -0.28 6.55
CA THR A 10 -18.75 -0.71 5.38
C THR A 10 -17.88 -1.91 5.73
N ARG A 11 -17.88 -2.92 4.86
CA ARG A 11 -17.06 -4.14 5.04
C ARG A 11 -16.26 -4.41 3.79
N ILE A 12 -15.05 -4.92 3.98
CA ILE A 12 -14.15 -5.29 2.89
C ILE A 12 -13.73 -6.75 3.05
N ALA A 13 -13.70 -7.49 1.96
CA ALA A 13 -13.11 -8.82 1.88
C ALA A 13 -12.24 -8.92 0.63
N ILE A 14 -11.22 -9.77 0.69
CA ILE A 14 -10.41 -10.14 -0.47
C ILE A 14 -10.35 -11.65 -0.63
N ASP A 15 -10.14 -12.09 -1.86
CA ASP A 15 -9.95 -13.50 -2.21
C ASP A 15 -9.01 -13.60 -3.43
N THR A 16 -8.52 -14.80 -3.70
CA THR A 16 -7.72 -15.14 -4.87
C THR A 16 -8.58 -15.41 -6.11
N ALA A 17 -9.88 -15.70 -5.93
CA ALA A 17 -10.79 -15.97 -7.03
C ALA A 17 -12.25 -15.66 -6.64
N LEU A 18 -13.13 -15.61 -7.65
CA LEU A 18 -14.59 -15.59 -7.46
C LEU A 18 -15.15 -17.02 -7.46
N PRO A 19 -16.27 -17.28 -6.75
CA PRO A 19 -17.05 -16.35 -5.93
C PRO A 19 -16.49 -16.19 -4.51
N PHE A 20 -16.82 -15.07 -3.86
CA PHE A 20 -16.56 -14.87 -2.44
C PHE A 20 -17.39 -15.84 -1.59
N ASP A 21 -16.75 -16.52 -0.66
CA ASP A 21 -17.38 -17.44 0.29
C ASP A 21 -16.86 -17.26 1.73
N THR A 22 -17.09 -18.24 2.61
CA THR A 22 -16.66 -18.20 4.01
C THR A 22 -15.15 -18.32 4.21
N SER A 23 -14.39 -18.68 3.17
CA SER A 23 -12.93 -18.71 3.16
C SER A 23 -12.30 -17.39 2.70
N SER A 24 -13.11 -16.45 2.18
CA SER A 24 -12.66 -15.09 1.87
C SER A 24 -12.07 -14.42 3.10
N ILE A 25 -11.07 -13.57 2.88
CA ILE A 25 -10.32 -12.93 3.96
C ILE A 25 -10.93 -11.55 4.25
N PRO A 26 -11.54 -11.33 5.43
CA PRO A 26 -12.08 -10.04 5.83
C PRO A 26 -10.95 -9.08 6.21
N ILE A 27 -11.10 -7.82 5.82
CA ILE A 27 -10.13 -6.77 6.13
C ILE A 27 -10.80 -5.68 6.98
N GLU A 28 -10.15 -5.33 8.08
CA GLU A 28 -10.47 -4.09 8.79
C GLU A 28 -9.82 -2.92 8.06
N HIS A 29 -10.63 -2.01 7.53
CA HIS A 29 -10.14 -0.76 6.96
C HIS A 29 -10.28 0.37 7.99
N VAL A 30 -9.31 1.28 7.96
CA VAL A 30 -9.25 2.46 8.80
C VAL A 30 -9.54 3.68 7.94
N GLY A 31 -10.48 4.52 8.40
CA GLY A 31 -10.82 5.75 7.70
C GLY A 31 -11.67 5.52 6.46
N GLN A 32 -11.30 6.17 5.35
CA GLN A 32 -12.06 6.16 4.11
C GLN A 32 -11.50 5.13 3.12
N GLU A 33 -12.41 4.40 2.47
CA GLU A 33 -12.15 3.60 1.28
C GLU A 33 -12.56 4.42 0.03
N SER A 34 -11.76 4.36 -1.04
CA SER A 34 -11.94 5.21 -2.23
C SER A 34 -11.86 4.47 -3.58
N LEU A 35 -11.77 3.14 -3.58
CA LEU A 35 -11.80 2.30 -4.78
C LEU A 35 -13.18 2.38 -5.43
N VAL A 36 -13.25 3.00 -6.61
CA VAL A 36 -14.51 3.20 -7.35
C VAL A 36 -14.30 3.01 -8.85
N GLU A 37 -15.31 2.54 -9.56
CA GLU A 37 -15.38 2.70 -11.01
C GLU A 37 -15.73 4.16 -11.38
N ALA A 38 -14.87 4.77 -12.20
CA ALA A 38 -15.09 6.06 -12.81
C ALA A 38 -15.10 5.94 -14.33
N GLN A 39 -16.02 6.67 -14.98
CA GLN A 39 -16.14 6.73 -16.43
C GLN A 39 -16.41 8.16 -16.86
N VAL A 40 -15.68 8.62 -17.88
CA VAL A 40 -15.88 9.95 -18.46
C VAL A 40 -16.92 9.89 -19.59
N ILE A 41 -17.59 11.02 -19.81
CA ILE A 41 -18.45 11.22 -20.98
C ILE A 41 -17.63 12.04 -21.97
N ASP A 42 -17.25 11.42 -23.08
CA ASP A 42 -16.51 12.08 -24.16
C ASP A 42 -17.49 12.80 -25.09
N GLU A 43 -17.17 14.05 -25.41
CA GLU A 43 -17.91 14.82 -26.40
C GLU A 43 -17.04 15.13 -27.62
N THR A 44 -17.67 15.34 -28.77
CA THR A 44 -16.92 15.55 -30.03
C THR A 44 -16.10 16.84 -30.12
N GLN A 45 -16.20 17.76 -29.15
CA GLN A 45 -15.48 19.06 -29.09
C GLN A 45 -15.51 19.87 -30.41
N GLY A 46 -16.63 19.80 -31.14
CA GLY A 46 -16.76 20.41 -32.46
C GLY A 46 -17.39 21.81 -32.43
N ASN A 47 -17.01 22.66 -33.38
CA ASN A 47 -17.65 23.97 -33.57
C ASN A 47 -19.04 23.80 -34.20
N THR A 48 -20.10 24.06 -33.43
CA THR A 48 -21.51 23.90 -33.85
C THR A 48 -22.17 25.23 -34.24
N GLY A 49 -21.47 26.35 -34.09
CA GLY A 49 -22.04 27.69 -34.29
C GLY A 49 -22.99 28.14 -33.17
N THR A 50 -23.11 27.34 -32.11
CA THR A 50 -23.82 27.65 -30.86
C THR A 50 -22.87 27.46 -29.68
N MET A 51 -23.15 28.15 -28.57
CA MET A 51 -22.43 28.00 -27.31
C MET A 51 -22.99 26.86 -26.44
N GLU A 52 -24.09 26.23 -26.87
CA GLU A 52 -24.73 25.12 -26.17
C GLU A 52 -24.11 23.77 -26.56
N HIS A 53 -24.01 22.86 -25.60
CA HIS A 53 -23.48 21.50 -25.80
C HIS A 53 -24.59 20.54 -26.23
N ILE A 54 -24.36 19.77 -27.29
CA ILE A 54 -25.35 18.83 -27.86
C ILE A 54 -25.19 17.45 -27.21
N SER A 55 -26.20 17.04 -26.43
CA SER A 55 -26.17 15.77 -25.67
C SER A 55 -25.98 14.52 -26.54
N GLU A 56 -26.53 14.51 -27.75
CA GLU A 56 -26.51 13.39 -28.70
C GLU A 56 -25.12 13.17 -29.31
N ARG A 57 -24.21 14.13 -29.13
CA ARG A 57 -22.81 14.05 -29.58
C ARG A 57 -21.85 13.68 -28.46
N THR A 58 -22.37 12.97 -27.45
CA THR A 58 -21.60 12.41 -26.35
C THR A 58 -21.56 10.89 -26.45
N ARG A 59 -20.50 10.29 -25.92
CA ARG A 59 -20.35 8.85 -25.78
C ARG A 59 -19.63 8.53 -24.47
N LEU A 60 -19.92 7.38 -23.90
CA LEU A 60 -19.18 6.87 -22.75
C LEU A 60 -17.75 6.54 -23.16
N GLY A 61 -16.79 7.10 -22.42
CA GLY A 61 -15.36 6.81 -22.55
C GLY A 61 -14.95 5.55 -21.82
N GLN A 62 -13.65 5.36 -21.64
CA GLN A 62 -13.10 4.20 -20.92
C GLN A 62 -13.43 4.22 -19.42
N LYS A 63 -13.58 3.03 -18.84
CA LYS A 63 -13.83 2.82 -17.41
C LYS A 63 -12.52 2.56 -16.69
N ARG A 64 -12.30 3.22 -15.56
CA ARG A 64 -11.15 2.98 -14.67
C ARG A 64 -11.68 2.62 -13.29
N CYS A 65 -11.15 1.54 -12.71
CA CYS A 65 -11.41 1.16 -11.33
C CYS A 65 -10.12 1.35 -10.54
N SER A 66 -10.10 2.36 -9.67
CA SER A 66 -8.90 2.74 -8.92
C SER A 66 -9.28 3.36 -7.59
N GLY A 67 -8.42 3.20 -6.59
CA GLY A 67 -8.52 3.95 -5.36
C GLY A 67 -7.67 3.33 -4.27
N SER A 68 -7.88 3.78 -3.05
CA SER A 68 -7.05 3.41 -1.91
C SER A 68 -7.84 3.19 -0.64
N PHE A 69 -7.22 2.46 0.27
CA PHE A 69 -7.70 2.28 1.63
C PHE A 69 -6.50 2.02 2.56
N GLN A 70 -6.73 2.31 3.84
CA GLN A 70 -5.72 2.14 4.88
C GLN A 70 -6.15 1.01 5.83
N LEU A 71 -5.18 0.29 6.38
CA LEU A 71 -5.38 -0.70 7.43
C LEU A 71 -4.24 -0.65 8.45
N ALA A 72 -4.49 -1.14 9.66
CA ALA A 72 -3.46 -1.29 10.67
C ALA A 72 -2.59 -2.50 10.35
N CYS A 73 -1.26 -2.36 10.45
CA CYS A 73 -0.37 -3.49 10.23
C CYS A 73 -0.53 -4.47 11.39
N ASP A 74 -1.19 -5.59 11.14
CA ASP A 74 -1.23 -6.76 12.01
C ASP A 74 -0.68 -8.00 11.28
N ARG A 75 -0.47 -9.09 12.03
CA ARG A 75 0.08 -10.33 11.49
C ARG A 75 -0.73 -10.90 10.32
N LEU A 76 -2.04 -11.05 10.49
CA LEU A 76 -2.91 -11.70 9.51
C LEU A 76 -3.05 -10.84 8.24
N ALA A 77 -3.16 -9.53 8.41
CA ALA A 77 -3.21 -8.57 7.32
C ALA A 77 -1.91 -8.60 6.51
N LEU A 78 -0.75 -8.63 7.17
CA LEU A 78 0.53 -8.68 6.46
C LEU A 78 0.77 -10.03 5.78
N ASP A 79 0.43 -11.16 6.38
CA ASP A 79 0.53 -12.47 5.69
C ASP A 79 -0.32 -12.50 4.42
N THR A 80 -1.47 -11.81 4.44
CA THR A 80 -2.36 -11.72 3.29
C THR A 80 -1.83 -10.77 2.21
N PHE A 81 -1.40 -9.56 2.59
CA PHE A 81 -1.05 -8.51 1.63
C PHE A 81 0.41 -8.55 1.16
N LEU A 82 1.36 -9.05 1.94
CA LEU A 82 2.77 -9.07 1.54
C LEU A 82 3.00 -9.85 0.23
N PRO A 83 2.39 -11.02 -0.02
CA PRO A 83 2.46 -11.68 -1.32
C PRO A 83 1.88 -10.84 -2.46
N LEU A 84 0.78 -10.12 -2.20
CA LEU A 84 0.11 -9.26 -3.17
C LEU A 84 0.90 -7.98 -3.47
N ILE A 85 1.70 -7.49 -2.53
CA ILE A 85 2.55 -6.30 -2.69
C ILE A 85 3.88 -6.64 -3.36
N LEU A 86 4.53 -7.72 -2.92
CA LEU A 86 5.92 -8.07 -3.28
C LEU A 86 5.99 -9.04 -4.45
N GLY A 87 4.91 -9.78 -4.72
CA GLY A 87 4.79 -10.68 -5.84
C GLY A 87 5.23 -12.13 -5.60
N ALA A 88 5.97 -12.40 -4.52
CA ALA A 88 6.37 -13.75 -4.16
C ALA A 88 5.45 -14.33 -3.08
N ALA A 89 5.11 -15.61 -3.22
CA ALA A 89 4.45 -16.36 -2.17
C ALA A 89 5.35 -16.44 -0.92
N GLU A 90 4.70 -16.58 0.24
CA GLU A 90 5.39 -16.78 1.50
C GLU A 90 6.23 -18.06 1.47
N SER A 91 7.46 -17.97 2.00
CA SER A 91 8.31 -19.11 2.29
C SER A 91 8.80 -19.04 3.73
N THR A 92 8.15 -19.79 4.63
CA THR A 92 8.51 -19.81 6.06
C THR A 92 8.52 -18.40 6.66
N ASN A 93 7.40 -17.67 6.58
CA ASN A 93 7.25 -16.28 7.01
C ASN A 93 8.13 -15.25 6.27
N VAL A 94 8.84 -15.64 5.21
CA VAL A 94 9.67 -14.75 4.39
C VAL A 94 8.97 -14.45 3.08
N PHE A 95 8.89 -13.15 2.75
CA PHE A 95 8.30 -12.62 1.54
C PHE A 95 9.38 -11.90 0.73
N ALA A 96 9.76 -12.52 -0.39
CA ALA A 96 10.74 -11.98 -1.32
C ALA A 96 10.09 -11.08 -2.38
N LEU A 97 10.89 -10.31 -3.10
CA LEU A 97 10.44 -9.61 -4.29
C LEU A 97 10.41 -10.54 -5.49
N ALA A 98 9.32 -10.52 -6.25
CA ALA A 98 9.22 -11.13 -7.57
C ALA A 98 9.03 -10.08 -8.67
N ASP A 99 9.27 -10.49 -9.91
CA ASP A 99 9.16 -9.66 -11.12
C ASP A 99 7.72 -9.66 -11.71
N SER A 100 6.75 -10.22 -10.98
CA SER A 100 5.33 -10.17 -11.30
C SER A 100 4.51 -9.96 -10.03
N ILE A 101 3.37 -9.28 -10.13
CA ILE A 101 2.42 -9.09 -9.02
C ILE A 101 1.19 -9.96 -9.28
N PRO A 102 0.74 -10.78 -8.30
CA PRO A 102 -0.45 -11.59 -8.46
C PRO A 102 -1.70 -10.71 -8.54
N GLU A 103 -2.68 -11.20 -9.27
CA GLU A 103 -4.04 -10.69 -9.27
C GLU A 103 -4.80 -11.22 -8.05
N PHE A 104 -5.72 -10.41 -7.54
CA PHE A 104 -6.71 -10.83 -6.54
C PHE A 104 -8.05 -10.18 -6.83
N VAL A 105 -9.07 -10.56 -6.07
CA VAL A 105 -10.40 -9.95 -6.13
C VAL A 105 -10.72 -9.28 -4.80
N MET A 106 -11.45 -8.16 -4.86
CA MET A 106 -11.85 -7.39 -3.68
C MET A 106 -13.36 -7.14 -3.69
N MET A 107 -14.01 -7.32 -2.56
CA MET A 107 -15.42 -7.04 -2.35
C MET A 107 -15.59 -5.96 -1.29
N VAL A 108 -16.41 -4.95 -1.59
CA VAL A 108 -16.73 -3.83 -0.70
C VAL A 108 -18.24 -3.76 -0.52
N ASP A 109 -18.73 -3.99 0.70
CA ASP A 109 -20.12 -3.78 1.07
C ASP A 109 -20.32 -2.33 1.54
N ARG A 110 -21.09 -1.54 0.77
CA ARG A 110 -21.44 -0.14 1.11
C ARG A 110 -22.86 -0.03 1.68
N GLY A 111 -23.38 -1.12 2.24
CA GLY A 111 -24.68 -1.24 2.91
C GLY A 111 -25.83 -1.51 1.96
N GLN A 112 -26.07 -0.61 1.00
CA GLN A 112 -27.18 -0.77 0.03
C GLN A 112 -26.84 -1.70 -1.13
N LYS A 113 -25.56 -1.79 -1.47
CA LYS A 113 -25.01 -2.58 -2.57
C LYS A 113 -23.63 -3.07 -2.19
N VAL A 114 -23.31 -4.23 -2.73
CA VAL A 114 -21.99 -4.85 -2.62
C VAL A 114 -21.30 -4.70 -3.95
N TYR A 115 -20.08 -4.19 -3.96
CA TYR A 115 -19.28 -3.96 -5.15
C TYR A 115 -18.15 -4.98 -5.17
N THR A 116 -17.98 -5.66 -6.30
CA THR A 116 -16.93 -6.65 -6.49
C THR A 116 -16.00 -6.18 -7.59
N TYR A 117 -14.73 -6.03 -7.24
CA TYR A 117 -13.65 -5.67 -8.14
C TYR A 117 -12.83 -6.92 -8.48
N SER A 118 -12.59 -7.13 -9.77
CA SER A 118 -11.74 -8.19 -10.30
C SER A 118 -10.58 -7.62 -11.10
N GLY A 119 -9.50 -8.39 -11.25
CA GLY A 119 -8.26 -7.84 -11.82
C GLY A 119 -7.51 -6.94 -10.86
N CYS A 120 -7.70 -7.07 -9.54
CA CYS A 120 -7.08 -6.15 -8.59
C CYS A 120 -5.57 -6.42 -8.48
N ARG A 121 -4.78 -5.36 -8.53
CA ARG A 121 -3.34 -5.37 -8.27
C ARG A 121 -2.95 -4.18 -7.40
N VAL A 122 -1.95 -4.37 -6.54
CA VAL A 122 -1.44 -3.31 -5.67
C VAL A 122 -0.45 -2.45 -6.45
N ALA A 123 -0.83 -1.20 -6.74
CA ALA A 123 0.03 -0.22 -7.39
C ALA A 123 1.03 0.39 -6.40
N ARG A 124 0.60 0.67 -5.17
CA ARG A 124 1.50 1.24 -4.15
C ARG A 124 1.14 0.72 -2.77
N ALA A 125 2.16 0.39 -2.00
CA ALA A 125 2.05 0.07 -0.58
C ALA A 125 2.94 1.02 0.22
N THR A 126 2.36 1.73 1.18
CA THR A 126 3.10 2.64 2.06
C THR A 126 2.92 2.21 3.50
N PHE A 127 3.99 1.69 4.09
CA PHE A 127 4.09 1.43 5.52
C PHE A 127 4.50 2.72 6.20
N SER A 128 3.79 3.12 7.25
CA SER A 128 4.08 4.35 7.97
C SER A 128 3.88 4.17 9.47
N GLY A 129 4.69 4.89 10.24
CA GLY A 129 4.57 4.95 11.68
C GLY A 129 5.08 6.28 12.21
N SER A 130 4.45 6.78 13.26
CA SER A 130 4.82 8.02 13.94
C SER A 130 4.81 7.80 15.45
N SER A 131 5.59 8.59 16.18
CA SER A 131 5.74 8.44 17.63
C SER A 131 4.38 8.44 18.34
N GLY A 132 4.14 7.40 19.13
CA GLY A 132 2.88 7.19 19.85
C GLY A 132 1.71 6.68 19.00
N GLN A 133 1.94 6.24 17.77
CA GLN A 133 0.92 5.68 16.88
C GLN A 133 1.23 4.23 16.48
N MET A 134 0.18 3.53 16.04
CA MET A 134 0.28 2.21 15.42
C MET A 134 0.89 2.31 14.02
N LEU A 135 1.44 1.21 13.53
CA LEU A 135 1.85 1.08 12.14
C LEU A 135 0.62 0.99 11.25
N MET A 136 0.61 1.79 10.19
CA MET A 136 -0.44 1.79 9.18
C MET A 136 0.14 1.39 7.83
N LEU A 137 -0.62 0.59 7.10
CA LEU A 137 -0.38 0.24 5.71
C LEU A 137 -1.45 0.93 4.85
N ASN A 138 -1.01 1.82 3.96
CA ASN A 138 -1.87 2.40 2.94
C ASN A 138 -1.64 1.69 1.60
N LEU A 139 -2.71 1.25 0.96
CA LEU A 139 -2.68 0.50 -0.30
C LEU A 139 -3.44 1.28 -1.37
N ASP A 140 -2.74 1.57 -2.46
CA ASP A 140 -3.34 2.05 -3.70
C ASP A 140 -3.56 0.84 -4.62
N ILE A 141 -4.82 0.58 -5.00
CA ILE A 141 -5.24 -0.55 -5.82
C ILE A 141 -5.73 -0.06 -7.18
N GLU A 142 -5.35 -0.81 -8.22
CA GLU A 142 -5.90 -0.71 -9.56
C GLU A 142 -6.63 -2.01 -9.88
N ALA A 143 -7.84 -1.91 -10.42
CA ALA A 143 -8.67 -3.04 -10.82
C ALA A 143 -9.06 -2.93 -12.30
N GLU A 144 -9.46 -4.06 -12.88
CA GLU A 144 -9.87 -4.14 -14.29
C GLU A 144 -11.36 -3.84 -14.44
N THR A 145 -12.18 -4.42 -13.58
CA THR A 145 -13.65 -4.38 -13.70
C THR A 145 -14.34 -4.28 -12.34
N GLU A 146 -15.50 -3.64 -12.32
CA GLU A 146 -16.43 -3.59 -11.19
C GLU A 146 -17.75 -4.28 -11.55
N THR A 147 -18.28 -5.07 -10.63
CA THR A 147 -19.62 -5.66 -10.73
C THR A 147 -20.43 -5.36 -9.46
N GLN A 148 -21.74 -5.20 -9.63
CA GLN A 148 -22.63 -4.84 -8.53
C GLN A 148 -23.49 -6.03 -8.09
N GLY A 149 -23.38 -6.38 -6.81
CA GLY A 149 -24.25 -7.29 -6.08
C GLY A 149 -25.33 -6.58 -5.26
N ASN A 150 -26.34 -7.34 -4.83
CA ASN A 150 -27.41 -6.82 -3.96
C ASN A 150 -26.94 -6.75 -2.50
N ALA A 151 -27.59 -5.91 -1.68
CA ALA A 151 -27.37 -5.92 -0.24
C ALA A 151 -27.55 -7.33 0.34
N GLY A 152 -26.72 -7.68 1.32
CA GLY A 152 -26.77 -8.99 1.99
C GLY A 152 -26.09 -10.13 1.23
N THR A 153 -25.44 -9.88 0.09
CA THR A 153 -24.61 -10.89 -0.60
C THR A 153 -23.19 -10.98 -0.05
N PHE A 154 -22.80 -10.09 0.87
CA PHE A 154 -21.50 -10.18 1.53
C PHE A 154 -21.46 -11.43 2.43
N PRO A 155 -20.42 -12.28 2.33
CA PRO A 155 -20.37 -13.53 3.09
C PRO A 155 -20.31 -13.27 4.60
N ALA A 156 -20.83 -14.20 5.39
CA ALA A 156 -20.78 -14.11 6.84
C ALA A 156 -19.38 -14.47 7.36
N ILE A 157 -18.47 -13.49 7.34
CA ILE A 157 -17.08 -13.60 7.79
C ILE A 157 -16.84 -12.64 8.97
N ALA A 158 -15.95 -13.04 9.89
CA ALA A 158 -15.66 -12.30 11.12
C ALA A 158 -14.52 -11.30 10.91
N THR A 159 -14.63 -10.08 11.44
CA THR A 159 -13.55 -9.09 11.39
C THR A 159 -12.27 -9.64 12.03
N PRO A 160 -11.08 -9.38 11.43
CA PRO A 160 -9.81 -9.77 12.04
C PRO A 160 -9.65 -9.14 13.43
N THR A 161 -8.90 -9.81 14.31
CA THR A 161 -8.66 -9.39 15.71
C THR A 161 -7.17 -9.35 16.04
N GLY A 162 -6.31 -9.17 15.03
CA GLY A 162 -4.86 -9.13 15.22
C GLY A 162 -4.45 -7.89 16.03
N SER A 163 -3.41 -8.02 16.87
CA SER A 163 -2.83 -6.86 17.55
C SER A 163 -1.85 -6.17 16.61
N PRO A 164 -2.05 -4.90 16.26
CA PRO A 164 -1.15 -4.20 15.35
C PRO A 164 0.16 -3.79 16.01
N TRP A 165 1.23 -3.69 15.23
CA TRP A 165 2.51 -3.18 15.73
C TRP A 165 2.46 -1.67 16.00
N ARG A 166 3.34 -1.19 16.89
CA ARG A 166 3.52 0.23 17.16
C ARG A 166 4.91 0.71 16.79
N LEU A 167 5.07 2.02 16.59
CA LEU A 167 6.38 2.57 16.26
C LEU A 167 7.42 2.29 17.36
N GLU A 168 6.99 2.31 18.62
CA GLU A 168 7.85 2.08 19.80
C GLU A 168 8.45 0.67 19.87
N ASP A 169 7.86 -0.29 19.15
CA ASP A 169 8.35 -1.65 19.02
C ASP A 169 9.52 -1.77 18.03
N GLY A 170 9.78 -0.69 17.28
CA GLY A 170 10.67 -0.64 16.13
C GLY A 170 12.13 -0.35 16.48
N VAL A 171 13.03 -1.19 15.99
CA VAL A 171 14.48 -0.98 16.02
C VAL A 171 14.99 -0.83 14.58
N LEU A 172 15.44 0.38 14.24
CA LEU A 172 16.05 0.68 12.95
C LEU A 172 17.58 0.59 13.05
N THR A 173 18.19 -0.18 12.18
CA THR A 173 19.64 -0.29 12.04
C THR A 173 20.06 0.23 10.67
N LEU A 174 20.95 1.23 10.64
CA LEU A 174 21.53 1.80 9.42
C LEU A 174 23.04 1.96 9.61
N GLN A 175 23.83 1.60 8.59
CA GLN A 175 25.30 1.50 8.69
C GLN A 175 25.76 0.65 9.87
N SER A 176 25.11 -0.48 10.12
CA SER A 176 25.47 -1.40 11.22
C SER A 176 25.36 -0.80 12.63
N ALA A 177 24.63 0.31 12.80
CA ALA A 177 24.34 0.90 14.11
C ALA A 177 22.84 1.17 14.27
N THR A 178 22.33 0.97 15.49
CA THR A 178 20.94 1.28 15.84
C THR A 178 20.72 2.78 15.86
N ARG A 179 19.63 3.24 15.23
CA ARG A 179 19.29 4.65 15.06
C ARG A 179 17.96 4.93 15.72
N GLU A 180 17.92 5.98 16.54
CA GLU A 180 16.66 6.52 17.04
C GLU A 180 15.93 7.28 15.92
N PHE A 181 14.62 7.08 15.82
CA PHE A 181 13.75 7.75 14.84
C PHE A 181 12.38 8.00 15.45
N ASN A 182 11.69 9.05 14.99
CA ASN A 182 10.36 9.41 15.50
C ASN A 182 9.24 9.22 14.46
N GLU A 183 9.61 8.98 13.21
CA GLU A 183 8.72 8.67 12.10
C GLU A 183 9.49 7.85 11.06
N PHE A 184 8.78 6.97 10.37
CA PHE A 184 9.28 6.32 9.17
C PHE A 184 8.15 6.19 8.14
N SER A 185 8.55 6.13 6.88
CA SER A 185 7.70 5.74 5.78
C SER A 185 8.50 4.88 4.81
N LEU A 186 8.04 3.64 4.58
CA LEU A 186 8.58 2.74 3.57
C LEU A 186 7.52 2.60 2.47
N THR A 187 7.83 3.11 1.29
CA THR A 187 6.93 3.06 0.14
C THR A 187 7.48 2.08 -0.90
N ILE A 188 6.62 1.16 -1.32
CA ILE A 188 6.83 0.22 -2.42
C ILE A 188 5.86 0.62 -3.52
N GLU A 189 6.39 1.17 -4.59
CA GLU A 189 5.61 1.58 -5.75
C GLU A 189 5.86 0.60 -6.89
N ASN A 190 4.84 -0.21 -7.18
CA ASN A 190 4.77 -1.06 -8.35
C ASN A 190 4.24 -0.19 -9.50
N GLN A 191 5.12 0.20 -10.43
CA GLN A 191 4.73 1.01 -11.58
C GLN A 191 3.93 0.15 -12.54
N LEU A 192 2.61 0.14 -12.36
CA LEU A 192 1.68 -0.64 -13.16
C LEU A 192 1.33 0.09 -14.46
N ASP A 193 1.15 -0.65 -15.56
CA ASP A 193 0.55 -0.12 -16.78
C ASP A 193 -0.98 -0.08 -16.65
N THR A 194 -1.51 1.10 -16.31
CA THR A 194 -2.93 1.31 -16.06
C THR A 194 -3.73 1.75 -17.29
N GLU A 195 -3.08 1.88 -18.45
CA GLU A 195 -3.67 2.44 -19.68
C GLU A 195 -3.82 1.38 -20.80
N ARG A 196 -3.65 0.11 -20.45
CA ARG A 196 -3.77 -1.01 -21.38
C ARG A 196 -5.22 -1.45 -21.61
N PHE A 197 -5.90 -0.75 -22.53
CA PHE A 197 -7.30 -1.03 -22.89
C PHE A 197 -7.48 -1.84 -24.18
N GLU A 198 -6.58 -1.75 -25.17
CA GLU A 198 -6.57 -2.57 -26.40
C GLU A 198 -7.96 -2.83 -27.04
N ASN A 199 -8.69 -1.75 -27.37
CA ASN A 199 -10.07 -1.78 -27.91
C ASN A 199 -11.16 -2.32 -26.97
N SER A 200 -10.89 -2.44 -25.68
CA SER A 200 -11.88 -2.71 -24.63
C SER A 200 -12.33 -1.42 -23.94
N LEU A 201 -13.52 -1.48 -23.32
CA LEU A 201 -14.06 -0.42 -22.47
C LEU A 201 -13.39 -0.40 -21.08
N THR A 202 -12.96 -1.58 -20.62
CA THR A 202 -12.28 -1.82 -19.34
C THR A 202 -10.84 -2.24 -19.62
N ARG A 203 -9.96 -2.13 -18.62
CA ARG A 203 -8.57 -2.59 -18.75
C ARG A 203 -8.56 -4.10 -19.01
N ILE A 204 -7.64 -4.56 -19.87
CA ILE A 204 -7.52 -5.99 -20.21
C ILE A 204 -6.49 -6.70 -19.33
N ASP A 205 -5.45 -5.98 -18.93
CA ASP A 205 -4.39 -6.45 -18.05
C ASP A 205 -3.71 -5.24 -17.44
N ILE A 206 -3.07 -5.43 -16.29
CA ILE A 206 -2.37 -4.38 -15.54
C ILE A 206 -0.95 -4.89 -15.21
N PRO A 207 -0.07 -5.07 -16.21
CA PRO A 207 1.26 -5.63 -16.01
C PRO A 207 2.16 -4.68 -15.18
N LEU A 208 3.14 -5.27 -14.49
CA LEU A 208 4.19 -4.53 -13.79
C LEU A 208 5.23 -4.03 -14.82
N LEU A 209 5.55 -2.73 -14.81
CA LEU A 209 6.58 -2.12 -15.65
C LEU A 209 7.92 -1.98 -14.92
N ASP A 210 7.89 -1.44 -13.71
CA ASP A 210 9.06 -1.21 -12.87
C ASP A 210 8.65 -1.19 -11.38
N ARG A 211 9.62 -1.15 -10.46
CA ARG A 211 9.38 -1.02 -9.03
C ARG A 211 10.35 -0.02 -8.40
N VAL A 212 9.80 0.97 -7.71
CA VAL A 212 10.55 1.94 -6.91
C VAL A 212 10.29 1.69 -5.43
N ILE A 213 11.35 1.51 -4.65
CA ILE A 213 11.27 1.38 -3.18
C ILE A 213 11.98 2.57 -2.55
N SER A 214 11.28 3.29 -1.69
CA SER A 214 11.82 4.45 -0.98
C SER A 214 11.63 4.32 0.53
N LEU A 215 12.64 4.79 1.27
CA LEU A 215 12.61 4.83 2.72
C LEU A 215 12.82 6.28 3.16
N SER A 216 11.86 6.79 3.91
CA SER A 216 11.94 8.07 4.60
C SER A 216 12.00 7.85 6.11
N THR A 217 12.93 8.50 6.79
CA THR A 217 13.11 8.41 8.24
C THR A 217 13.51 9.76 8.81
N ASN A 218 13.18 10.00 10.07
CA ASN A 218 13.55 11.23 10.75
C ASN A 218 14.31 10.94 12.03
N HIS A 219 15.54 11.43 12.09
CA HIS A 219 16.48 11.17 13.18
C HIS A 219 16.77 12.44 13.98
N PRO A 220 17.05 12.34 15.29
CA PRO A 220 17.63 13.47 16.02
C PRO A 220 19.04 13.78 15.48
N TRP A 221 19.36 15.07 15.36
CA TRP A 221 20.71 15.48 15.00
C TRP A 221 21.64 15.35 16.21
N SER A 222 22.44 14.29 16.22
CA SER A 222 23.41 13.95 17.28
C SER A 222 24.71 13.41 16.66
N SER A 223 25.76 13.24 17.47
CA SER A 223 27.02 12.61 17.05
C SER A 223 26.84 11.24 16.42
N ASP A 224 25.80 10.53 16.83
CA ASP A 224 25.52 9.19 16.33
C ASP A 224 25.04 9.27 14.87
N ASN A 225 24.25 10.27 14.49
CA ASN A 225 23.59 10.32 13.17
C ASN A 225 24.30 11.21 12.12
N ILE A 226 25.50 11.74 12.41
CA ILE A 226 26.24 12.62 11.48
C ILE A 226 26.70 11.86 10.24
N ASP A 227 27.02 10.57 10.38
CA ASP A 227 27.48 9.69 9.31
C ASP A 227 26.41 9.42 8.24
N LEU A 228 25.13 9.57 8.57
CA LEU A 228 24.01 9.35 7.66
C LEU A 228 23.95 10.37 6.51
N ILE A 229 24.53 11.58 6.66
CA ILE A 229 24.54 12.60 5.59
C ILE A 229 25.44 12.23 4.41
N LYS A 230 26.35 11.27 4.59
CA LYS A 230 27.38 10.86 3.61
C LYS A 230 27.05 9.54 2.91
N GLN A 231 25.79 9.11 2.91
CA GLN A 231 25.36 7.85 2.28
C GLN A 231 25.14 7.94 0.75
N ASP A 232 25.50 9.04 0.11
CA ASP A 232 25.13 9.39 -1.27
C ASP A 232 25.20 8.24 -2.28
N LEU A 233 26.39 7.85 -2.74
CA LEU A 233 26.56 6.89 -3.82
C LEU A 233 26.93 5.50 -3.30
N ALA A 234 27.62 5.42 -2.17
CA ALA A 234 27.95 4.15 -1.53
C ALA A 234 26.69 3.46 -0.97
N GLY A 235 25.76 4.25 -0.40
CA GLY A 235 24.62 3.75 0.35
C GLY A 235 25.01 2.88 1.55
N ALA A 236 24.01 2.36 2.25
CA ALA A 236 24.22 1.32 3.24
C ALA A 236 23.02 0.38 3.32
N GLY A 237 23.29 -0.89 3.61
CA GLY A 237 22.23 -1.82 4.01
C GLY A 237 21.57 -1.39 5.32
N GLY A 238 20.33 -1.80 5.51
CA GLY A 238 19.55 -1.46 6.70
C GLY A 238 18.59 -2.55 7.09
N SER A 239 18.15 -2.53 8.34
CA SER A 239 17.05 -3.36 8.81
C SER A 239 16.14 -2.58 9.73
N LEU A 240 14.84 -2.85 9.64
CA LEU A 240 13.83 -2.31 10.54
C LEU A 240 13.05 -3.49 11.12
N VAL A 241 13.18 -3.69 12.43
CA VAL A 241 12.59 -4.84 13.14
C VAL A 241 11.57 -4.32 14.14
N PHE A 242 10.33 -4.78 14.04
CA PHE A 242 9.28 -4.56 15.02
C PHE A 242 9.00 -5.87 15.75
N THR A 243 9.09 -5.85 17.08
CA THR A 243 8.72 -6.99 17.93
C THR A 243 7.48 -6.60 18.73
N ASN A 244 6.34 -7.24 18.46
CA ASN A 244 5.10 -6.89 19.15
C ASN A 244 5.24 -7.14 20.66
N THR A 245 5.05 -6.12 21.49
CA THR A 245 5.23 -6.25 22.95
C THR A 245 4.15 -7.09 23.62
N GLU A 246 2.96 -7.18 23.02
CA GLU A 246 1.84 -7.98 23.52
C GLU A 246 1.96 -9.46 23.10
N VAL A 247 2.58 -9.71 21.93
CA VAL A 247 2.81 -11.05 21.37
C VAL A 247 4.26 -11.16 20.89
N ALA A 248 5.19 -11.45 21.80
CA ALA A 248 6.63 -11.40 21.54
C ALA A 248 7.14 -12.36 20.44
N THR A 249 6.32 -13.32 20.00
CA THR A 249 6.61 -14.21 18.86
C THR A 249 6.40 -13.54 17.51
N ASP A 250 5.64 -12.45 17.46
CA ASP A 250 5.25 -11.76 16.22
C ASP A 250 6.29 -10.68 15.91
N ILE A 251 7.19 -11.00 14.98
CA ILE A 251 8.32 -10.18 14.59
C ILE A 251 8.22 -9.81 13.12
N LEU A 252 8.04 -8.52 12.85
CA LEU A 252 8.08 -7.96 11.51
C LEU A 252 9.45 -7.38 11.22
N THR A 253 10.14 -7.89 10.19
CA THR A 253 11.46 -7.41 9.77
C THR A 253 11.44 -6.97 8.32
N PHE A 254 11.84 -5.72 8.07
CA PHE A 254 12.19 -5.22 6.75
C PHE A 254 13.71 -5.28 6.61
N THR A 255 14.21 -6.10 5.69
CA THR A 255 15.63 -6.17 5.34
C THR A 255 15.87 -5.42 4.04
N LEU A 256 16.69 -4.37 4.10
CA LEU A 256 16.93 -3.44 3.01
C LEU A 256 18.32 -3.69 2.42
N GLY A 257 18.38 -3.87 1.11
CA GLY A 257 19.63 -4.16 0.38
C GLY A 257 20.65 -3.05 0.50
N THR A 258 20.40 -1.90 -0.15
CA THR A 258 21.22 -0.70 0.02
C THR A 258 20.34 0.53 -0.12
N VAL A 259 20.25 1.30 0.95
CA VAL A 259 19.57 2.59 0.99
C VAL A 259 20.56 3.68 0.60
N GLN A 260 20.20 4.48 -0.40
CA GLN A 260 20.98 5.63 -0.85
C GLN A 260 20.21 6.91 -0.53
N TYR A 261 20.80 7.73 0.33
CA TYR A 261 20.28 9.04 0.69
C TYR A 261 21.06 10.14 -0.02
N PRO A 262 20.40 11.07 -0.73
CA PRO A 262 21.06 12.27 -1.21
C PRO A 262 21.56 13.08 -0.01
N THR A 263 22.72 13.72 -0.17
CA THR A 263 23.29 14.54 0.91
C THR A 263 22.35 15.68 1.28
N ARG A 264 21.95 15.73 2.55
CA ARG A 264 21.15 16.80 3.12
C ARG A 264 21.69 17.20 4.48
N THR A 265 21.96 18.48 4.66
CA THR A 265 22.33 19.05 5.97
C THR A 265 21.07 19.52 6.71
N PRO A 266 20.99 19.34 8.04
CA PRO A 266 19.85 19.82 8.81
C PRO A 266 19.86 21.35 8.92
N GLY A 267 18.66 21.94 8.97
CA GLY A 267 18.46 23.33 9.39
C GLY A 267 18.23 23.43 10.90
N THR A 268 18.51 24.58 11.50
CA THR A 268 18.28 24.81 12.93
C THR A 268 16.93 25.47 13.18
N ALA A 269 16.17 24.99 14.17
CA ALA A 269 14.94 25.63 14.66
C ALA A 269 15.14 26.14 16.10
N LYS A 270 14.53 27.28 16.44
CA LYS A 270 14.61 27.84 17.80
C LYS A 270 13.84 26.94 18.78
N ALA A 271 14.47 26.59 19.91
CA ALA A 271 13.86 25.88 21.04
C ALA A 271 13.28 24.49 20.71
N GLN A 272 13.78 23.81 19.68
CA GLN A 272 13.42 22.44 19.32
C GLN A 272 14.67 21.60 19.03
N THR A 273 14.58 20.29 19.23
CA THR A 273 15.64 19.35 18.83
C THR A 273 15.85 19.46 17.32
N THR A 274 17.10 19.66 16.89
CA THR A 274 17.42 19.68 15.47
C THR A 274 17.22 18.27 14.90
N ARG A 275 16.58 18.18 13.74
CA ARG A 275 16.18 16.91 13.11
C ARG A 275 16.87 16.74 11.77
N LEU A 276 17.13 15.48 11.42
CA LEU A 276 17.67 15.05 10.15
C LEU A 276 16.62 14.19 9.44
N PRO A 277 15.73 14.80 8.64
CA PRO A 277 14.84 14.07 7.75
C PRO A 277 15.64 13.53 6.56
N LEU A 278 15.63 12.21 6.41
CA LEU A 278 16.25 11.48 5.33
C LEU A 278 15.16 10.89 4.44
N GLU A 279 15.35 10.98 3.13
CA GLU A 279 14.48 10.37 2.12
C GLU A 279 15.39 9.78 1.06
N GLY A 280 15.32 8.47 0.87
CA GLY A 280 16.26 7.73 0.05
C GLY A 280 15.61 6.61 -0.73
N MET A 281 16.32 6.13 -1.74
CA MET A 281 15.89 5.00 -2.56
C MET A 281 16.58 3.72 -2.10
N VAL A 282 15.84 2.63 -2.01
CA VAL A 282 16.37 1.31 -1.68
C VAL A 282 16.66 0.56 -2.97
N ARG A 283 17.90 0.09 -3.13
CA ARG A 283 18.39 -0.56 -4.34
C ARG A 283 18.97 -1.93 -4.05
N LYS A 284 18.94 -2.78 -5.07
CA LYS A 284 19.59 -4.09 -5.10
C LYS A 284 21.10 -3.90 -5.19
N VAL A 285 21.89 -4.75 -4.52
CA VAL A 285 23.35 -4.78 -4.67
C VAL A 285 23.80 -6.20 -4.93
N GLY A 286 24.42 -6.43 -6.10
CA GLY A 286 24.84 -7.77 -6.51
C GLY A 286 23.66 -8.74 -6.54
N SER A 287 23.73 -9.80 -5.74
CA SER A 287 22.65 -10.78 -5.54
C SER A 287 21.69 -10.44 -4.39
N THR A 288 22.02 -9.46 -3.53
CA THR A 288 21.17 -9.05 -2.40
C THR A 288 20.00 -8.23 -2.92
N ALA A 289 18.78 -8.74 -2.72
CA ALA A 289 17.54 -8.06 -3.10
C ALA A 289 17.42 -6.67 -2.45
N SER A 290 16.68 -5.76 -3.09
CA SER A 290 16.45 -4.41 -2.55
C SER A 290 15.63 -4.45 -1.26
N LEU A 291 14.64 -5.34 -1.17
CA LEU A 291 13.83 -5.54 0.02
C LEU A 291 13.52 -7.03 0.20
N VAL A 292 13.55 -7.49 1.44
CA VAL A 292 12.94 -8.74 1.88
C VAL A 292 12.15 -8.43 3.14
N VAL A 293 10.91 -8.92 3.22
CA VAL A 293 10.08 -8.75 4.41
C VAL A 293 9.94 -10.10 5.09
N THR A 294 10.01 -10.13 6.41
CA THR A 294 9.77 -11.32 7.22
C THR A 294 8.70 -10.99 8.24
N ASN A 295 7.61 -11.75 8.27
CA ASN A 295 6.54 -11.63 9.26
C ASN A 295 6.53 -12.87 10.16
N ALA A 296 7.57 -13.02 10.96
CA ALA A 296 7.78 -14.23 11.75
C ALA A 296 6.74 -14.35 12.87
N HIS A 297 6.20 -15.55 13.02
CA HIS A 297 5.27 -15.94 14.07
C HIS A 297 5.37 -17.46 14.31
N VAL A 298 4.83 -17.93 15.45
CA VAL A 298 4.85 -19.35 15.87
C VAL A 298 3.60 -20.08 15.40
#